data_AF-A0A347WMD9-F1
#
_entry.id   AF-A0A347WMD9-F1
#
_cell.length_a   1.000
_cell.length_b   1.000
_cell.length_c   1.000
_cell.angle_alpha   90.00
_cell.angle_beta   90.00
_cell.angle_gamma   90.00
#
_symmetry.space_group_name_H-M   'P 1'
#
loop_
_entity.id
_entity.type
_entity.pdbx_description
1 polymer ?
#
loop_
_entity_poly.entity_id
_entity_poly.type
_entity_poly.pdbx_seq_one_letter_code
_entity_poly.pdbx_strand_id
1 'polypeptide(L)'
;MRVDLATLTGAAIVALGPKVTALMSNNDELAEQILTASQQGAEPTQRLYAFPSHYQQIKGSFGDLNNAPKGGGGAITAGLLRAFR
;
A
#
# COMPACT_ATOMS: atom_id res chain seq x y z
N MET A 1 11.26 -2.96 -13.85
CA MET A 1 10.45 -3.46 -12.71
C MET A 1 11.10 -2.99 -11.42
N ARG A 2 10.40 -2.23 -10.58
CA ARG A 2 10.86 -1.81 -9.24
C ARG A 2 9.84 -2.30 -8.22
N VAL A 3 10.31 -2.90 -7.13
CA VAL A 3 9.50 -3.41 -6.02
C VAL A 3 10.11 -2.86 -4.74
N ASP A 4 9.28 -2.29 -3.86
CA ASP A 4 9.67 -1.83 -2.52
C ASP A 4 9.06 -2.79 -1.48
N LEU A 5 9.83 -3.16 -0.46
CA LEU A 5 9.40 -4.00 0.65
C LEU A 5 9.72 -3.30 1.97
N ALA A 6 8.70 -2.99 2.76
CA ALA A 6 8.85 -2.18 3.96
C ALA A 6 7.89 -2.57 5.08
N THR A 7 8.36 -2.50 6.32
CA THR A 7 7.54 -2.55 7.55
C THR A 7 6.91 -1.18 7.81
N LEU A 8 6.06 -0.74 6.88
CA LEU A 8 5.74 0.69 6.72
C LEU A 8 4.70 1.23 7.71
N THR A 9 3.62 0.49 7.98
CA THR A 9 2.50 1.01 8.77
C THR A 9 1.93 -0.04 9.72
N GLY A 10 1.53 0.41 10.92
CA GLY A 10 0.69 -0.41 11.81
C GLY A 10 -0.74 -0.60 11.27
N ALA A 11 -1.21 0.30 10.39
CA ALA A 11 -2.52 0.20 9.77
C ALA A 11 -2.70 -1.07 8.91
N ALA A 12 -1.62 -1.55 8.27
CA ALA A 12 -1.64 -2.82 7.54
C ALA A 12 -1.91 -4.01 8.47
N ILE A 13 -1.30 -4.01 9.66
CA ILE A 13 -1.51 -5.03 10.69
C ILE A 13 -2.96 -5.00 11.21
N VAL A 14 -3.51 -3.81 11.44
CA VAL A 14 -4.91 -3.66 11.88
C VAL A 14 -5.89 -4.19 10.82
N ALA A 15 -5.60 -3.97 9.53
CA ALA A 15 -6.49 -4.35 8.43
C ALA A 15 -6.42 -5.85 8.08
N LEU A 16 -5.23 -6.44 8.06
CA LEU A 16 -5.00 -7.80 7.52
C LEU A 16 -4.49 -8.81 8.57
N GLY A 17 -4.15 -8.34 9.76
CA GLY A 17 -3.48 -9.13 10.79
C GLY A 17 -1.95 -9.17 10.61
N PRO A 18 -1.23 -9.76 11.57
CA PRO A 18 0.24 -9.71 11.63
C PRO A 18 0.95 -10.66 10.66
N LYS A 19 0.22 -11.55 9.99
CA LYS A 19 0.78 -12.62 9.13
C LYS A 19 0.37 -12.50 7.66
N VAL A 20 -0.14 -11.34 7.25
CA VAL A 20 -0.59 -11.09 5.89
C VAL A 20 0.10 -9.84 5.37
N THR A 21 0.80 -9.97 4.24
CA THR A 21 1.47 -8.84 3.57
C THR A 21 0.44 -8.01 2.82
N ALA A 22 0.49 -6.68 2.98
CA ALA A 22 -0.27 -5.75 2.17
C ALA A 22 0.48 -5.44 0.87
N LEU A 23 -0.13 -5.75 -0.27
CA LEU A 23 0.42 -5.45 -1.60
C LEU A 23 -0.30 -4.26 -2.23
N MET A 24 0.46 -3.30 -2.75
CA MET A 24 -0.05 -2.23 -3.61
C MET A 24 0.75 -2.21 -4.91
N SER A 25 0.07 -1.97 -6.03
CA SER A 25 0.70 -1.87 -7.34
C SER A 25 -0.15 -1.01 -8.27
N ASN A 26 0.52 -0.21 -9.11
CA ASN A 26 -0.08 0.53 -10.23
C ASN A 26 -0.15 -0.29 -11.52
N ASN A 27 0.37 -1.51 -11.52
CA ASN A 27 0.34 -2.45 -12.63
C ASN A 27 -0.33 -3.75 -12.17
N ASP A 28 -1.43 -4.12 -12.82
CA ASP A 28 -2.22 -5.30 -12.49
C ASP A 28 -1.49 -6.60 -12.79
N GLU A 29 -0.80 -6.69 -13.93
CA GLU A 29 -0.01 -7.86 -14.32
C GLU A 29 1.10 -8.15 -13.30
N LEU A 30 1.82 -7.11 -12.86
CA LEU A 30 2.84 -7.27 -11.81
C LEU A 30 2.23 -7.70 -10.48
N ALA A 31 1.05 -7.16 -10.13
CA ALA A 31 0.37 -7.55 -8.90
C ALA A 31 -0.04 -9.03 -8.93
N GLU A 32 -0.57 -9.51 -10.06
CA GLU A 32 -0.94 -10.92 -10.25
C GLU A 32 0.26 -11.86 -10.19
N GLN A 33 1.39 -11.45 -10.79
CA GLN A 33 2.64 -12.21 -10.70
C GLN A 33 3.10 -12.36 -9.24
N ILE A 34 3.07 -11.27 -8.46
CA ILE A 34 3.44 -11.29 -7.04
C ILE A 34 2.46 -12.14 -6.23
N LEU A 35 1.16 -12.00 -6.45
CA LEU A 35 0.14 -12.79 -5.75
C LEU A 35 0.29 -14.30 -6.03
N THR A 36 0.57 -14.66 -7.28
CA THR A 36 0.81 -16.05 -7.67
C THR A 36 2.08 -16.60 -6.99
N ALA A 37 3.16 -15.83 -6.97
CA ALA A 37 4.39 -16.22 -6.30
C ALA A 37 4.19 -16.37 -4.77
N SER A 38 3.41 -15.46 -4.16
CA SER A 38 3.04 -15.51 -2.74
C SER A 38 2.30 -16.80 -2.39
N GLN A 39 1.39 -17.27 -3.25
CA GLN A 39 0.70 -18.55 -3.06
C GLN A 39 1.65 -19.74 -3.12
N GLN A 40 2.58 -19.75 -4.08
CA GLN A 40 3.60 -20.81 -4.19
C GLN A 40 4.55 -20.84 -3.00
N GLY A 41 4.90 -19.67 -2.46
CA GLY A 41 5.76 -19.52 -1.29
C GLY A 41 5.04 -19.72 0.05
N ALA A 42 3.72 -19.97 0.05
CA ALA A 42 2.90 -20.02 1.25
C ALA A 42 3.00 -18.76 2.14
N GLU A 43 3.19 -17.59 1.53
CA GLU A 43 3.25 -16.29 2.20
C GLU A 43 1.95 -15.52 1.94
N PRO A 44 0.97 -15.50 2.86
CA PRO A 44 -0.30 -14.83 2.63
C PRO A 44 -0.12 -13.35 2.28
N THR A 45 -0.59 -12.95 1.09
CA THR A 45 -0.50 -11.58 0.60
C THR A 45 -1.85 -11.15 0.08
N GLN A 46 -2.29 -9.95 0.46
CA GLN A 46 -3.55 -9.37 0.02
C GLN A 46 -3.34 -8.03 -0.65
N ARG A 47 -3.92 -7.88 -1.84
CA ARG A 47 -3.85 -6.63 -2.59
C ARG A 47 -4.78 -5.57 -1.98
N LEU A 48 -4.23 -4.38 -1.77
CA LEU A 48 -4.95 -3.16 -1.43
C LEU A 48 -5.01 -2.25 -2.66
N TYR A 49 -6.12 -1.54 -2.79
CA TYR A 49 -6.38 -0.63 -3.91
C TYR A 49 -6.43 0.81 -3.42
N ALA A 50 -5.78 1.69 -4.16
CA ALA A 50 -5.95 3.12 -3.97
C ALA A 50 -7.10 3.64 -4.82
N PHE A 51 -7.88 4.54 -4.24
CA PHE A 51 -9.00 5.22 -4.91
C PHE A 51 -8.79 6.74 -4.89
N PRO A 52 -9.42 7.52 -5.79
CA PRO A 52 -9.26 8.98 -5.85
C PRO A 52 -9.46 9.71 -4.52
N SER A 53 -10.33 9.22 -3.64
CA SER A 53 -10.53 9.75 -2.30
C SER A 53 -9.24 9.72 -1.45
N HIS A 54 -8.43 8.66 -1.56
CA HIS A 54 -7.17 8.51 -0.84
C HIS A 54 -6.10 9.52 -1.29
N TYR A 55 -6.11 9.89 -2.57
CA TYR A 55 -5.25 10.95 -3.08
C TYR A 55 -5.61 12.32 -2.50
N GLN A 56 -6.90 12.60 -2.31
CA GLN A 56 -7.32 13.84 -1.68
C GLN A 56 -6.89 13.88 -0.20
N GLN A 57 -6.86 12.73 0.50
CA GLN A 57 -6.40 12.66 1.89
C GLN A 57 -4.94 13.07 2.07
N ILE A 58 -4.07 12.77 1.09
CA ILE A 58 -2.64 13.07 1.19
C ILE A 58 -2.26 14.45 0.62
N LYS A 59 -3.21 15.29 0.20
CA LYS A 59 -2.88 16.65 -0.25
C LYS A 59 -2.37 17.49 0.92
N GLY A 60 -1.21 18.13 0.74
CA GLY A 60 -0.65 19.00 1.76
C GLY A 60 -1.25 20.41 1.73
N SER A 61 -1.26 21.07 2.88
CA SER A 61 -1.68 22.47 3.02
C SER A 61 -0.53 23.46 2.85
N PHE A 62 0.70 23.03 3.20
CA PHE A 62 1.91 23.86 3.14
C PHE A 62 2.99 23.30 2.19
N GLY A 63 2.86 22.04 1.79
CA GLY A 63 3.71 21.38 0.79
C GLY A 63 2.84 20.52 -0.12
N ASP A 64 3.45 19.92 -1.16
CA ASP A 64 2.69 19.18 -2.18
C ASP A 64 1.87 18.03 -1.58
N LEU A 65 2.47 17.28 -0.64
CA LEU A 65 1.88 16.10 -0.03
C LEU A 65 2.01 16.13 1.50
N ASN A 66 0.97 15.67 2.19
CA ASN A 66 0.96 15.36 3.62
C ASN A 66 1.34 13.90 3.83
N ASN A 67 2.47 13.67 4.51
CA ASN A 67 3.01 12.33 4.74
C ASN A 67 2.33 11.55 5.90
N ALA A 68 1.51 12.23 6.70
CA ALA A 68 0.80 11.64 7.84
C ALA A 68 -0.61 12.23 7.96
N PRO A 69 -1.50 12.01 6.96
CA PRO A 69 -2.86 12.48 7.05
C PRO A 69 -3.61 11.77 8.18
N LYS A 70 -4.47 12.52 8.87
CA LYS A 70 -5.35 11.96 9.90
C LYS A 70 -6.47 11.15 9.25
N GLY A 71 -6.95 10.10 9.94
CA GLY A 71 -8.11 9.30 9.52
C GLY A 71 -7.77 7.83 9.26
N GLY A 72 -8.70 7.12 8.62
CA GLY A 72 -8.53 5.72 8.22
C GLY A 72 -7.76 5.56 6.91
N GLY A 73 -7.31 4.33 6.63
CA GLY A 73 -6.62 3.99 5.38
C GLY A 73 -5.10 4.27 5.39
N GLY A 74 -4.46 4.24 6.56
CA GLY A 74 -3.03 4.52 6.72
C GLY A 74 -2.11 3.69 5.82
N ALA A 75 -2.45 2.41 5.57
CA ALA A 75 -1.67 1.54 4.68
C ALA A 75 -1.71 2.04 3.22
N ILE A 76 -2.89 2.45 2.75
CA ILE A 76 -3.10 2.93 1.37
C ILE A 76 -2.44 4.29 1.18
N THR A 77 -2.69 5.22 2.11
CA THR A 77 -2.13 6.58 2.04
C THR A 77 -0.60 6.59 2.12
N ALA A 78 0.00 5.74 2.97
CA ALA A 78 1.45 5.57 3.01
C ALA A 78 2.03 4.96 1.73
N GLY A 79 1.35 3.95 1.16
CA GLY A 79 1.75 3.34 -0.12
C GLY A 79 1.68 4.34 -1.28
N LEU A 80 0.68 5.21 -1.32
CA LEU A 80 0.58 6.27 -2.33
C LEU A 80 1.79 7.22 -2.30
N LEU A 81 2.28 7.61 -1.13
CA LEU A 81 3.47 8.48 -1.00
C LEU A 81 4.75 7.84 -1.57
N ARG A 82 4.79 6.51 -1.63
CA ARG A 82 5.92 5.72 -2.17
C ARG A 82 5.77 5.43 -3.65
N ALA A 83 4.53 5.38 -4.16
CA ALA A 83 4.20 5.00 -5.54
C ALA A 83 4.55 6.07 -6.60
N PHE A 84 4.82 7.32 -6.22
CA PHE A 84 5.10 8.45 -7.14
C PHE A 84 6.54 8.96 -7.10
N ARG A 85 7.54 8.07 -7.14
CA ARG A 85 8.94 8.44 -7.33
C ARG A 85 9.57 7.79 -8.55
#